data_AF-A0AA36HAG0-F1
#
_entry.id   AF-A0AA36HAG0-F1
#
_cell.length_a   1.000
_cell.length_b   1.000
_cell.length_c   1.000
_cell.angle_alpha   90.00
_cell.angle_beta   90.00
_cell.angle_gamma   90.00
#
_symmetry.space_group_name_H-M   'P 1'
#
loop_
_entity.id
_entity.type
_entity.pdbx_description
1 polymer ?
#
loop_
_entity_poly.entity_id
_entity_poly.type
_entity_poly.pdbx_seq_one_letter_code
_entity_poly.pdbx_strand_id
1 'polypeptide(L)'
;MIAIIWASSIILTLIINIYVKCRFVYWSLLNAFVFVTDEASEFNARSFYFTKNLGTFVLTISVDFITILAVRNTSNKLANKSREFHVRRSRELNLLKQAVAQAAAFAAQIFSISWLAWQFDNGWAIWSFTVVAWNLLHLIDPVIIIACNKEFRRLIFSLTKISTQPLKSTTSLHAVFHSRQNTS
;
A
#
# COMPACT_ATOMS: atom_id res chain seq x y z
N MET A 1 -10.21 -3.26 2.94
CA MET A 1 -8.78 -3.54 2.77
C MET A 1 -7.94 -3.01 3.92
N ILE A 2 -7.97 -1.70 4.22
CA ILE A 2 -7.31 -1.13 5.42
C ILE A 2 -7.73 -1.88 6.69
N ALA A 3 -9.01 -1.96 7.04
CA ALA A 3 -9.45 -2.61 8.28
C ALA A 3 -8.98 -4.08 8.40
N ILE A 4 -8.85 -4.79 7.27
CA ILE A 4 -8.38 -6.17 7.21
C ILE A 4 -6.87 -6.23 7.48
N ILE A 5 -6.07 -5.32 6.93
CA ILE A 5 -4.62 -5.21 7.17
C ILE A 5 -4.34 -4.84 8.64
N TRP A 6 -5.14 -3.93 9.21
CA TRP A 6 -5.01 -3.56 10.62
C TRP A 6 -5.41 -4.71 11.53
N ALA A 7 -6.55 -5.37 11.25
CA ALA A 7 -6.98 -6.54 12.00
C ALA A 7 -5.98 -7.70 11.90
N SER A 8 -5.43 -7.97 10.70
CA SER A 8 -4.43 -9.03 10.53
C SER A 8 -3.12 -8.69 11.24
N SER A 9 -2.70 -7.43 11.25
CA SER A 9 -1.52 -6.99 12.00
C SER A 9 -1.71 -7.16 13.51
N ILE A 10 -2.88 -6.79 14.04
CA ILE A 10 -3.21 -6.97 15.47
C ILE A 10 -3.27 -8.47 15.81
N ILE A 11 -3.96 -9.27 15.01
CA ILE A 11 -4.10 -10.72 15.23
C ILE A 11 -2.72 -11.40 15.18
N LEU A 12 -1.89 -11.09 14.18
CA LEU A 12 -0.53 -11.62 14.08
C LEU A 12 0.31 -11.21 15.30
N THR A 13 0.15 -9.98 15.77
CA THR A 13 0.84 -9.48 16.96
C THR A 13 0.40 -10.23 18.22
N LEU A 14 -0.89 -10.50 18.38
CA LEU A 14 -1.44 -11.28 19.50
C LEU A 14 -0.96 -12.73 19.45
N ILE A 15 -0.94 -13.36 18.28
CA ILE A 15 -0.44 -14.73 18.08
C ILE A 15 1.04 -14.81 18.48
N ILE A 16 1.87 -13.86 18.02
CA ILE A 16 3.30 -13.85 18.36
C ILE A 16 3.50 -13.65 19.87
N ASN A 17 2.74 -12.77 20.51
CA ASN A 17 2.82 -12.54 21.95
C ASN A 17 2.45 -13.80 22.75
N ILE A 18 1.35 -14.47 22.39
CA ILE A 18 0.81 -15.63 23.12
C ILE A 18 1.65 -16.89 22.90
N TYR A 19 2.06 -17.17 21.66
CA TYR A 19 2.69 -18.45 21.32
C TYR A 19 4.22 -18.43 21.36
N VAL A 20 4.86 -17.28 21.11
CA VAL A 20 6.33 -17.16 21.00
C VAL A 20 6.95 -16.60 22.29
N LYS A 21 6.13 -16.28 23.31
CA LYS A 21 6.54 -15.62 24.56
C LYS A 21 7.36 -14.34 24.31
N CYS A 22 7.00 -13.57 23.28
CA CYS A 22 7.63 -12.28 23.01
C CYS A 22 7.08 -11.21 23.96
N ARG A 23 7.95 -10.55 24.71
CA ARG A 23 7.57 -9.37 25.51
C ARG A 23 7.58 -8.12 24.63
N PHE A 24 6.54 -7.32 24.74
CA PHE A 24 6.51 -5.97 24.15
C PHE A 24 7.27 -5.03 25.08
N VAL A 25 8.48 -4.64 24.68
CA VAL A 25 9.37 -3.81 25.49
C VAL A 25 9.75 -2.54 24.74
N TYR A 26 9.99 -1.48 25.48
CA TYR A 26 10.54 -0.25 24.93
C TYR A 26 12.05 -0.43 24.72
N TRP A 27 12.52 -0.32 23.48
CA TRP A 27 13.94 -0.37 23.15
C TRP A 27 14.47 1.06 23.01
N SER A 28 15.30 1.48 23.96
CA SER A 28 15.87 2.82 24.04
C SER A 28 16.71 3.23 22.83
N LEU A 29 17.46 2.30 22.23
CA LEU A 29 18.25 2.54 21.00
C LEU A 29 17.38 2.97 19.80
N LEU A 30 16.21 2.33 19.66
CA LEU A 30 15.29 2.58 18.55
C LEU A 30 14.22 3.63 18.91
N ASN A 31 14.14 4.06 20.17
CA ASN A 31 13.02 4.83 20.74
C ASN A 31 11.64 4.29 20.30
N ALA A 32 11.52 2.96 20.28
CA ALA A 32 10.35 2.28 19.74
C ALA A 32 9.99 1.09 20.62
N PHE A 33 8.69 0.79 20.66
CA PHE A 33 8.23 -0.45 21.25
C PHE A 33 8.36 -1.59 20.26
N VAL A 34 8.98 -2.66 20.71
CA VAL A 34 9.35 -3.80 19.87
C VAL A 34 9.12 -5.10 20.63
N PHE A 35 8.85 -6.17 19.88
CA PHE A 35 8.65 -7.51 20.43
C PHE A 35 9.99 -8.21 20.55
N VAL A 36 10.38 -8.58 21.77
CA VAL A 36 11.66 -9.23 22.08
C VAL A 36 11.38 -10.57 22.77
N THR A 37 12.06 -11.63 22.37
CA THR A 37 11.98 -12.95 23.02
C THR A 37 12.89 -13.00 24.24
N ASP A 38 12.54 -13.80 25.25
CA ASP A 38 13.26 -13.90 26.52
C ASP A 38 14.70 -14.45 26.39
N GLU A 39 15.03 -15.11 25.27
CA GLU A 39 16.33 -15.76 25.01
C GLU A 39 17.16 -15.10 23.89
N ALA A 40 16.87 -13.86 23.50
CA ALA A 40 17.59 -13.22 22.40
C ALA A 40 18.87 -12.52 22.88
N SER A 41 20.03 -13.12 22.60
CA SER A 41 21.25 -12.36 22.35
C SER A 41 21.00 -11.33 21.22
N GLU A 42 21.72 -10.20 21.20
CA GLU A 42 21.58 -9.17 20.14
C GLU A 42 21.63 -9.76 18.72
N PHE A 43 22.37 -10.86 18.53
CA PHE A 43 22.47 -11.59 17.26
C PHE A 43 21.14 -12.23 16.83
N ASN A 44 20.41 -12.86 17.76
CA ASN A 44 19.13 -13.51 17.47
C ASN A 44 18.04 -12.50 17.10
N ALA A 45 18.01 -11.36 17.78
CA ALA A 45 17.10 -10.26 17.44
C ALA A 45 17.40 -9.73 16.03
N ARG A 46 18.67 -9.46 15.70
CA ARG A 46 19.08 -8.97 14.38
C ARG A 46 18.69 -9.94 13.26
N SER A 47 18.92 -11.24 13.46
CA SER A 47 18.58 -12.29 12.50
C SER A 47 17.06 -12.41 12.30
N PHE A 48 16.27 -12.29 13.37
CA PHE A 48 14.81 -12.28 13.29
C PHE A 48 14.27 -11.08 12.49
N TYR A 49 14.77 -9.86 12.77
CA TYR A 49 14.39 -8.67 12.01
C TYR A 49 14.79 -8.75 10.54
N PHE A 50 16.00 -9.23 10.26
CA PHE A 50 16.47 -9.43 8.89
C PHE A 50 15.61 -10.46 8.14
N THR A 51 15.33 -11.60 8.75
CA THR A 51 14.52 -12.68 8.16
C THR A 51 13.09 -12.21 7.88
N LYS A 52 12.48 -11.48 8.82
CA LYS A 52 11.13 -10.92 8.64
C LYS A 52 11.09 -9.91 7.48
N ASN A 53 12.05 -8.99 7.42
CA ASN A 53 12.10 -7.98 6.37
C ASN A 53 12.38 -8.60 5.00
N LEU A 54 13.29 -9.57 4.94
CA LEU A 54 13.60 -10.33 3.73
C LEU A 54 12.40 -11.15 3.24
N GLY A 55 11.70 -11.85 4.15
CA GLY A 55 10.49 -12.60 3.80
C GLY A 55 9.38 -11.71 3.25
N THR A 56 9.19 -10.53 3.85
CA THR A 56 8.23 -9.52 3.38
C THR A 56 8.59 -9.02 1.98
N PHE A 57 9.88 -8.78 1.72
CA PHE A 57 10.37 -8.37 0.41
C PHE A 57 10.11 -9.43 -0.68
N VAL A 58 10.46 -10.68 -0.40
CA VAL A 58 10.25 -11.81 -1.33
C VAL A 58 8.77 -11.99 -1.65
N LEU A 59 7.90 -11.91 -0.63
CA LEU A 59 6.45 -11.98 -0.82
C LEU A 59 5.95 -10.85 -1.73
N THR A 60 6.41 -9.62 -1.50
CA THR A 60 6.01 -8.43 -2.26
C THR A 60 6.40 -8.58 -3.74
N ILE A 61 7.65 -8.96 -4.01
CA ILE A 61 8.12 -9.23 -5.39
C ILE A 61 7.28 -10.32 -6.05
N SER A 62 6.93 -11.38 -5.32
CA SER A 62 6.14 -12.48 -5.85
C SER A 62 4.73 -12.03 -6.26
N VAL A 63 4.06 -11.24 -5.41
CA VAL A 63 2.72 -10.69 -5.70
C VAL A 63 2.76 -9.72 -6.88
N ASP A 64 3.76 -8.85 -6.95
CA ASP A 64 3.93 -7.91 -8.07
C ASP A 64 4.16 -8.67 -9.38
N PHE A 65 4.99 -9.71 -9.35
CA PHE A 65 5.25 -10.56 -10.52
C PHE A 65 3.99 -11.28 -10.99
N ILE A 66 3.22 -11.89 -10.08
CA ILE A 66 1.93 -12.54 -10.41
C ILE A 66 0.97 -11.51 -11.03
N THR A 67 0.90 -10.30 -10.49
CA THR A 67 0.04 -9.22 -11.01
C THR A 67 0.45 -8.83 -12.44
N ILE A 68 1.75 -8.69 -12.71
CA ILE A 68 2.27 -8.39 -14.05
C ILE A 68 1.91 -9.53 -15.02
N LEU A 69 2.10 -10.79 -14.63
CA LEU A 69 1.74 -11.94 -15.46
C LEU A 69 0.25 -12.02 -15.75
N ALA A 70 -0.60 -11.80 -14.74
CA ALA A 70 -2.06 -11.79 -14.89
C ALA A 70 -2.51 -10.68 -15.87
N VAL A 71 -1.93 -9.48 -15.75
CA VAL A 71 -2.21 -8.36 -16.66
C VAL A 71 -1.77 -8.68 -18.08
N ARG A 72 -0.57 -9.24 -18.28
CA ARG A 72 -0.07 -9.64 -19.60
C ARG A 72 -0.95 -10.72 -20.24
N ASN A 73 -1.35 -11.73 -19.48
CA ASN A 73 -2.23 -12.79 -19.98
C ASN A 73 -3.61 -12.24 -20.40
N THR A 74 -4.20 -11.35 -19.60
CA THR A 74 -5.47 -10.70 -19.97
C THR A 74 -5.29 -9.79 -21.19
N SER A 75 -4.16 -9.10 -21.32
CA SER A 75 -3.87 -8.23 -22.46
C SER A 75 -3.73 -9.00 -23.77
N ASN A 76 -2.96 -10.10 -23.75
CA ASN A 76 -2.72 -10.96 -24.92
C ASN A 76 -4.00 -11.62 -25.44
N LYS A 77 -4.94 -11.98 -24.56
CA LYS A 77 -6.23 -12.61 -24.95
C LYS A 77 -7.17 -11.66 -25.70
N LEU A 78 -6.99 -10.34 -25.61
CA LEU A 78 -7.90 -9.35 -26.19
C LEU A 78 -7.24 -8.49 -27.29
N ALA A 79 -6.07 -8.87 -27.82
CA ALA A 79 -5.22 -8.04 -28.70
C ALA A 79 -5.79 -7.67 -30.09
N ASN A 80 -7.00 -8.11 -30.47
CA ASN A 80 -7.54 -7.95 -31.83
C ASN A 80 -8.16 -6.56 -32.18
N LYS A 81 -8.04 -5.53 -31.33
CA LYS A 81 -8.57 -4.17 -31.60
C LYS A 81 -7.50 -3.07 -31.50
N SER A 82 -7.14 -2.47 -32.63
CA SER A 82 -6.03 -1.50 -32.78
C SER A 82 -6.11 -0.25 -31.88
N ARG A 83 -7.31 0.29 -31.64
CA ARG A 83 -7.50 1.47 -30.76
C ARG A 83 -7.46 1.12 -29.27
N GLU A 84 -7.90 -0.08 -28.88
CA GLU A 84 -7.76 -0.56 -27.50
C GLU A 84 -6.30 -0.89 -27.16
N PHE A 85 -5.51 -1.34 -28.14
CA PHE A 85 -4.11 -1.66 -27.96
C PHE A 85 -3.27 -0.49 -27.42
N HIS A 86 -3.44 0.73 -27.97
CA HIS A 86 -2.71 1.91 -27.48
C HIS A 86 -3.09 2.31 -26.04
N VAL A 87 -4.39 2.29 -25.71
CA VAL A 87 -4.88 2.61 -24.36
C VAL A 87 -4.38 1.56 -23.35
N ARG A 88 -4.42 0.28 -23.71
CA ARG A 88 -3.94 -0.83 -22.88
C ARG A 88 -2.44 -0.77 -22.66
N ARG A 89 -1.65 -0.54 -23.73
CA ARG A 89 -0.20 -0.34 -23.63
C ARG A 89 0.15 0.83 -22.70
N SER A 90 -0.61 1.92 -22.75
CA SER A 90 -0.43 3.02 -21.79
C SER A 90 -0.75 2.61 -20.35
N ARG A 91 -1.74 1.75 -20.13
CA ARG A 91 -2.09 1.23 -18.79
C ARG A 91 -1.01 0.30 -18.26
N GLU A 92 -0.49 -0.60 -19.10
CA GLU A 92 0.63 -1.50 -18.76
C GLU A 92 1.90 -0.71 -18.39
N LEU A 93 2.24 0.32 -19.17
CA LEU A 93 3.37 1.19 -18.85
C LEU A 93 3.18 1.93 -17.52
N ASN A 94 1.95 2.33 -17.19
CA ASN A 94 1.65 2.96 -15.91
C ASN A 94 1.72 1.97 -14.74
N LEU A 95 1.28 0.72 -14.93
CA LEU A 95 1.43 -0.35 -13.93
C LEU A 95 2.90 -0.69 -13.72
N LEU A 96 3.69 -0.77 -14.78
CA LEU A 96 5.13 -0.98 -14.68
C LEU A 96 5.80 0.18 -13.92
N LYS A 97 5.41 1.43 -14.18
CA LYS A 97 5.89 2.59 -13.43
C LYS A 97 5.54 2.51 -11.95
N GLN A 98 4.34 2.04 -11.60
CA GLN A 98 3.94 1.83 -10.21
C GLN A 98 4.83 0.77 -9.55
N ALA A 99 4.97 -0.40 -10.17
CA ALA A 99 5.78 -1.48 -9.63
C ALA A 99 7.25 -1.07 -9.44
N VAL A 100 7.84 -0.37 -10.42
CA VAL A 100 9.23 0.13 -10.32
C VAL A 100 9.37 1.18 -9.22
N ALA A 101 8.44 2.13 -9.13
CA ALA A 101 8.49 3.17 -8.09
C ALA A 101 8.30 2.59 -6.68
N GLN A 102 7.39 1.63 -6.52
CA GLN A 102 7.14 0.93 -5.26
C GLN A 102 8.35 0.08 -4.84
N ALA A 103 8.95 -0.64 -5.78
CA ALA A 103 10.18 -1.40 -5.53
C ALA A 103 11.36 -0.48 -5.14
N ALA A 104 11.49 0.68 -5.80
CA ALA A 104 12.53 1.66 -5.47
C ALA A 104 12.33 2.26 -4.06
N ALA A 105 11.09 2.62 -3.71
CA ALA A 105 10.76 3.12 -2.37
C ALA A 105 11.04 2.06 -1.29
N PHE A 106 10.67 0.80 -1.55
CA PHE A 106 10.97 -0.30 -0.64
C PHE A 106 12.47 -0.56 -0.48
N ALA A 107 13.25 -0.51 -1.58
CA ALA A 107 14.70 -0.65 -1.52
C ALA A 107 15.35 0.49 -0.71
N ALA A 108 14.89 1.72 -0.88
CA ALA A 108 15.34 2.87 -0.09
C ALA A 108 15.03 2.70 1.40
N GLN A 109 13.90 2.07 1.74
CA GLN A 109 13.56 1.75 3.13
C GLN A 109 14.51 0.71 3.72
N ILE A 110 14.80 -0.38 3.00
CA ILE A 110 15.76 -1.39 3.45
C ILE A 110 17.14 -0.76 3.64
N PHE A 111 17.60 0.08 2.71
CA PHE A 111 18.86 0.81 2.85
C PHE A 111 18.88 1.71 4.10
N SER A 112 17.79 2.44 4.34
CA SER A 112 17.65 3.34 5.50
C SER A 112 17.77 2.59 6.83
N ILE A 113 17.09 1.44 6.97
CA ILE A 113 17.13 0.62 8.20
C ILE A 113 18.47 -0.13 8.34
N SER A 114 19.00 -0.69 7.25
CA SER A 114 20.12 -1.64 7.30
C SER A 114 21.47 -0.96 7.37
N TRP A 115 21.58 0.23 6.78
CA TRP A 115 22.83 0.96 6.67
C TRP A 115 22.74 2.33 7.35
N LEU A 116 21.79 3.16 6.92
CA LEU A 116 21.77 4.57 7.28
C LEU A 116 21.52 4.81 8.77
N ALA A 117 20.58 4.06 9.37
CA ALA A 117 20.28 4.13 10.78
C ALA A 117 21.50 3.83 11.66
N TRP A 118 22.40 2.93 11.24
CA TRP A 118 23.58 2.53 12.01
C TRP A 118 24.79 3.45 11.87
N GLN A 119 24.69 4.50 11.03
CA GLN A 119 25.74 5.51 10.91
C GLN A 119 25.63 6.61 11.98
N PHE A 120 24.58 6.59 12.78
CA PHE A 120 24.30 7.61 13.78
C PHE A 120 24.21 7.00 15.17
N ASP A 121 24.89 7.60 16.14
CA ASP A 121 24.75 7.25 17.56
C ASP A 121 23.55 7.98 18.22
N ASN A 122 22.96 8.95 17.53
CA ASN A 122 21.80 9.70 18.02
C ASN A 122 20.52 8.87 17.85
N GLY A 123 19.92 8.46 18.97
CA GLY A 123 18.66 7.68 18.98
C GLY A 123 17.49 8.33 18.24
N TRP A 124 17.44 9.66 18.12
CA TRP A 124 16.42 10.34 17.29
C TRP A 124 16.66 10.15 15.79
N ALA A 125 17.92 10.10 15.37
CA ALA A 125 18.27 9.81 13.98
C ALA A 125 17.94 8.34 13.63
N ILE A 126 18.32 7.40 14.51
CA ILE A 126 17.98 5.98 14.37
C ILE A 126 16.46 5.79 14.27
N TRP A 127 15.70 6.39 15.19
CA TRP A 127 14.22 6.33 15.17
C TRP A 127 13.63 6.91 13.88
N SER A 128 14.18 8.01 13.37
CA SER A 128 13.70 8.63 12.13
C SER A 128 13.93 7.72 10.91
N PHE A 129 15.13 7.16 10.77
CA PHE A 129 15.46 6.27 9.63
C PHE A 129 14.84 4.87 9.73
N THR A 130 14.28 4.51 10.89
CA THR A 130 13.60 3.24 11.09
C THR A 130 12.08 3.43 11.10
N VAL A 131 11.53 4.07 12.12
CA VAL A 131 10.09 4.21 12.36
C VAL A 131 9.45 5.23 11.44
N VAL A 132 10.01 6.44 11.32
CA VAL A 132 9.40 7.47 10.46
C VAL A 132 9.48 7.06 8.99
N ALA A 133 10.65 6.56 8.56
CA ALA A 133 10.84 6.03 7.22
C ALA A 133 9.85 4.89 6.90
N TRP A 134 9.61 3.99 7.86
CA TRP A 134 8.63 2.90 7.72
C TRP A 134 7.20 3.42 7.51
N ASN A 135 6.78 4.41 8.29
CA ASN A 135 5.46 5.03 8.12
C ASN A 135 5.35 5.82 6.80
N LEU A 136 6.42 6.50 6.38
CA LEU A 136 6.47 7.21 5.11
C LEU A 136 6.35 6.28 3.92
N LEU A 137 6.95 5.09 3.94
CA LEU A 137 6.79 4.09 2.88
C LEU A 137 5.31 3.74 2.67
N HIS A 138 4.59 3.44 3.77
CA HIS A 138 3.16 3.14 3.72
C HIS A 138 2.28 4.31 3.28
N LEU A 139 2.77 5.55 3.40
CA LEU A 139 2.11 6.72 2.86
C LEU A 139 2.42 6.92 1.36
N ILE A 140 3.63 6.61 0.93
CA ILE A 140 4.10 6.78 -0.45
C ILE A 140 3.43 5.78 -1.40
N ASP A 141 3.20 4.53 -0.96
CA ASP A 141 2.56 3.50 -1.77
C ASP A 141 1.22 3.95 -2.41
N PRO A 142 0.22 4.45 -1.64
CA PRO A 142 -1.02 4.96 -2.23
C PRO A 142 -0.81 6.21 -3.08
N VAL A 143 0.17 7.06 -2.75
CA VAL A 143 0.51 8.26 -3.55
C VAL A 143 1.03 7.87 -4.93
N ILE A 144 1.91 6.88 -5.02
CA ILE A 144 2.43 6.33 -6.29
C ILE A 144 1.27 5.79 -7.14
N ILE A 145 0.35 5.04 -6.53
CA ILE A 145 -0.81 4.49 -7.22
C ILE A 145 -1.68 5.60 -7.82
N ILE A 146 -1.99 6.63 -7.02
CA ILE A 146 -2.79 7.79 -7.47
C ILE A 146 -2.05 8.55 -8.58
N ALA A 147 -0.75 8.82 -8.43
CA ALA A 147 0.02 9.58 -9.41
C ALA A 147 0.06 8.86 -10.78
N CYS A 148 0.33 7.55 -10.78
CA CYS A 148 0.52 6.79 -12.00
C CYS A 148 -0.80 6.32 -12.65
N ASN A 149 -1.93 6.32 -11.94
CA ASN A 149 -3.21 5.88 -12.50
C ASN A 149 -4.17 7.05 -12.78
N LYS A 150 -4.29 7.42 -14.07
CA LYS A 150 -5.22 8.48 -14.52
C LYS A 150 -6.69 8.13 -14.25
N GLU A 151 -7.09 6.87 -14.35
CA GLU A 151 -8.47 6.44 -14.07
C GLU A 151 -8.78 6.58 -12.58
N PHE A 152 -7.83 6.21 -11.72
CA PHE A 152 -7.98 6.32 -10.28
C PHE A 152 -8.10 7.79 -9.83
N ARG A 153 -7.29 8.69 -10.41
CA ARG A 153 -7.44 10.13 -10.20
C ARG A 153 -8.82 10.62 -10.61
N ARG A 154 -9.30 10.21 -11.78
CA ARG A 154 -10.62 10.62 -12.27
C ARG A 154 -11.74 10.15 -11.35
N LEU A 155 -11.64 8.95 -10.78
CA LEU A 155 -12.60 8.43 -9.80
C LEU A 155 -12.59 9.25 -8.50
N ILE A 156 -11.40 9.53 -7.94
CA ILE A 156 -11.28 10.36 -6.74
C ILE A 156 -11.88 11.75 -6.97
N PHE A 157 -11.49 12.45 -8.04
CA PHE A 157 -12.02 13.77 -8.35
C PHE A 157 -13.52 13.77 -8.67
N SER A 158 -14.06 12.68 -9.24
CA SER A 158 -15.51 12.53 -9.45
C SER A 158 -16.27 12.35 -8.14
N LEU A 159 -15.73 11.57 -7.19
CA LEU A 159 -16.33 11.38 -5.87
C LEU A 159 -16.31 12.67 -5.04
N THR A 160 -15.21 13.44 -5.10
CA THR A 160 -15.14 14.76 -4.47
C THR A 160 -16.19 15.72 -5.06
N LYS A 161 -16.40 15.69 -6.38
CA LYS A 161 -17.39 16.53 -7.05
C LYS A 161 -18.84 16.18 -6.67
N ILE A 162 -19.14 14.89 -6.46
CA ILE A 162 -20.44 14.42 -5.97
C ILE A 162 -20.65 14.83 -4.51
N SER A 163 -19.62 14.71 -3.67
CA SER A 163 -19.67 15.11 -2.26
C SER A 163 -19.86 16.63 -2.05
N THR A 164 -19.47 17.45 -3.03
CA THR A 164 -19.66 18.91 -2.99
C THR A 164 -20.99 19.38 -3.58
N GLN A 165 -21.83 18.50 -4.12
CA GLN A 165 -23.18 18.92 -4.48
C GLN A 165 -24.02 18.98 -3.19
N PRO A 166 -24.50 20.17 -2.76
CA PRO A 166 -25.56 20.20 -1.76
C PRO A 166 -26.71 19.39 -2.31
N LEU A 167 -27.26 18.51 -1.46
CA LEU A 167 -28.45 17.72 -1.74
C LEU A 167 -29.57 18.70 -2.16
N LYS A 168 -29.69 18.98 -3.47
CA LYS A 168 -30.84 19.71 -3.99
C LYS A 168 -32.02 18.76 -3.85
N SER A 169 -32.70 18.93 -2.72
CA SER A 169 -33.99 18.37 -2.43
C SER A 169 -34.94 18.66 -3.60
N THR A 170 -35.53 17.57 -4.11
CA THR A 170 -36.91 17.52 -4.59
C THR A 170 -37.23 18.26 -5.91
N THR A 171 -38.22 17.74 -6.63
CA THR A 171 -39.02 18.50 -7.63
C THR A 171 -38.53 18.53 -9.09
N SER A 172 -38.06 17.41 -9.67
CA SER A 172 -38.03 17.28 -11.15
C SER A 172 -38.64 15.99 -11.70
N LEU A 173 -38.83 14.96 -10.89
CA LEU A 173 -39.50 13.71 -11.29
C LEU A 173 -41.02 13.87 -11.49
N HIS A 174 -41.66 14.88 -10.87
CA HIS A 174 -43.11 15.10 -11.01
C HIS A 174 -43.50 15.82 -12.31
N ALA A 175 -42.59 16.60 -12.92
CA ALA A 175 -42.86 17.30 -14.18
C ALA A 175 -42.78 16.35 -15.40
N VAL A 176 -41.99 15.28 -15.32
CA VAL A 176 -41.87 14.29 -16.41
C VAL A 176 -43.09 13.36 -16.45
N PHE A 177 -43.72 13.06 -15.31
CA PHE A 177 -44.86 12.14 -15.24
C PHE A 177 -46.17 12.75 -15.76
N HIS A 178 -46.39 14.07 -15.65
CA HIS A 178 -47.63 14.69 -16.15
C HIS A 178 -47.67 14.88 -17.67
N SER A 179 -46.53 14.87 -18.37
CA SER A 179 -46.51 14.95 -19.84
C SER A 179 -46.89 13.64 -20.54
N ARG A 180 -46.96 12.51 -19.81
CA ARG A 180 -47.21 11.17 -20.35
C ARG A 180 -48.66 10.69 -20.29
N GLN A 181 -49.56 11.43 -19.63
CA GLN A 181 -50.97 11.02 -19.49
C GLN A 181 -51.93 11.69 -20.49
N ASN A 182 -51.46 12.60 -21.36
CA ASN A 182 -52.32 13.28 -22.34
C ASN A 182 -52.15 12.77 -23.78
N THR A 183 -51.56 11.59 -23.98
CA THR A 183 -51.43 10.95 -25.30
C THR A 183 -51.82 9.48 -25.23
N SER A 184 -53.11 9.21 -25.07
CA SER A 184 -53.79 7.99 -25.53
C SER A 184 -55.30 8.20 -25.50
#